data_AF-A0A932MNS7-F1
#
_entry.id   AF-A0A932MNS7-F1
#
_cell.length_a   1.000
_cell.length_b   1.000
_cell.length_c   1.000
_cell.angle_alpha   90.00
_cell.angle_beta   90.00
_cell.angle_gamma   90.00
#
_symmetry.space_group_name_H-M   'P 1'
#
loop_
_entity.id
_entity.type
_entity.pdbx_description
1 polymer ?
#
loop_
_entity_poly.entity_id
_entity_poly.type
_entity_poly.pdbx_seq_one_letter_code
_entity_poly.pdbx_strand_id
1 'polypeptide(L)'
;MANLQTFIDAAKALLQAGSLPAEFAPAEADWADFVRAALARYSQDRPRRAHADYAGDGAAYDFTLPAGWDRALSVVEAVEYPHGRREPVYLQRRDWTLYAPGTSAEKLRLLRHTPGAGETARLFYTLPHMADAVSSTVPANDERAVAWLAAAEGCHVLARRFAQTAAPTLSADAVDHQSKAAEYTKLARELERRYHAHAAQAPGASGATLDWDDALSPGRGDYLTHGGPAER
;
A
#
# COMPACT_ATOMS: atom_id res chain seq x y z
N MET A 1 8.96 -12.85 16.77
CA MET A 1 8.28 -12.53 15.49
C MET A 1 7.30 -11.40 15.77
N ALA A 2 7.17 -10.42 14.88
CA ALA A 2 6.18 -9.37 15.08
C ALA A 2 4.76 -9.92 15.03
N ASN A 3 3.90 -9.31 15.83
CA ASN A 3 2.46 -9.54 15.93
C ASN A 3 1.76 -8.19 16.22
N LEU A 4 0.43 -8.19 16.31
CA LEU A 4 -0.36 -6.99 16.56
C LEU A 4 0.11 -6.22 17.80
N GLN A 5 0.38 -6.91 18.91
CA GLN A 5 0.81 -6.28 20.15
C GLN A 5 2.18 -5.60 20.00
N THR A 6 3.12 -6.23 19.30
CA THR A 6 4.44 -5.61 19.06
C THR A 6 4.35 -4.32 18.25
N PHE A 7 3.43 -4.23 17.29
CA PHE A 7 3.18 -2.98 16.55
C PHE A 7 2.56 -1.90 17.44
N ILE A 8 1.61 -2.29 18.29
CA ILE A 8 1.00 -1.37 19.27
C ILE A 8 2.09 -0.81 20.20
N ASP A 9 2.93 -1.68 20.76
CA ASP A 9 3.99 -1.28 21.68
C ASP A 9 5.04 -0.39 20.98
N ALA A 10 5.41 -0.73 19.75
CA ALA A 10 6.32 0.09 18.94
C ALA A 10 5.74 1.48 18.62
N ALA A 11 4.45 1.55 18.26
CA ALA A 11 3.77 2.81 18.01
C ALA A 11 3.72 3.68 19.29
N LYS A 12 3.37 3.09 20.44
CA LYS A 12 3.38 3.78 21.73
C LYS A 12 4.78 4.27 22.11
N ALA A 13 5.80 3.45 21.92
CA ALA A 13 7.18 3.81 22.23
C ALA A 13 7.68 5.01 21.39
N LEU A 14 7.29 5.09 20.10
CA LEU A 14 7.61 6.23 19.24
C LEU A 14 7.03 7.55 19.76
N LEU A 15 5.86 7.49 20.39
CA LEU A 15 5.22 8.66 20.99
C LEU A 15 5.85 9.05 22.32
N GLN A 16 6.25 8.07 23.14
CA GLN A 16 6.94 8.33 24.41
C GLN A 16 8.36 8.88 24.22
N ALA A 17 9.08 8.44 23.19
CA ALA A 17 10.43 8.90 22.89
C ALA A 17 10.49 10.36 22.38
N GLY A 18 9.36 10.93 21.95
CA GLY A 18 9.25 12.28 21.38
C GLY A 18 9.07 13.41 22.40
N SER A 19 9.27 13.18 23.70
CA SER A 19 9.03 14.17 24.76
C SER A 19 7.58 14.69 24.79
N LEU A 20 6.60 13.79 24.66
CA LEU A 20 5.21 14.16 24.92
C LEU A 20 5.04 14.56 26.40
N PRO A 21 4.17 15.55 26.71
CA PRO A 21 3.83 15.89 28.09
C PRO A 21 3.35 14.63 28.85
N ALA A 22 3.86 14.43 30.06
CA ALA A 22 3.62 13.26 30.90
C ALA A 22 2.14 12.98 31.24
N GLU A 23 1.26 13.94 31.00
CA GLU A 23 -0.19 13.87 31.23
C GLU A 23 -0.93 13.03 30.18
N PHE A 24 -0.24 12.59 29.13
CA PHE A 24 -0.89 11.92 28.01
C PHE A 24 -0.83 10.40 28.11
N ALA A 25 -1.84 9.79 28.74
CA ALA A 25 -1.93 8.35 28.82
C ALA A 25 -2.39 7.75 27.48
N PRO A 26 -1.58 6.93 26.78
CA PRO A 26 -2.01 6.17 25.59
C PRO A 26 -3.04 5.08 25.91
N ALA A 27 -3.69 5.13 27.07
CA ALA A 27 -4.60 4.11 27.59
C ALA A 27 -6.01 4.19 27.00
N GLU A 28 -6.42 5.34 26.44
CA GLU A 28 -7.79 5.57 25.97
C GLU A 28 -8.00 5.34 24.47
N ALA A 29 -6.93 5.19 23.69
CA ALA A 29 -7.04 5.05 22.24
C ALA A 29 -7.06 3.58 21.82
N ASP A 30 -7.90 3.24 20.83
CA ASP A 30 -7.88 1.91 20.20
C ASP A 30 -6.68 1.79 19.25
N TRP A 31 -5.52 1.47 19.83
CA TRP A 31 -4.28 1.28 19.06
C TRP A 31 -4.37 0.13 18.07
N ALA A 32 -5.24 -0.85 18.31
CA ALA A 32 -5.41 -1.95 17.38
C ALA A 32 -6.06 -1.47 16.08
N ASP A 33 -7.00 -0.52 16.15
CA ASP A 33 -7.56 0.14 14.96
C ASP A 33 -6.53 0.94 14.18
N PHE A 34 -5.64 1.67 14.87
CA PHE A 34 -4.59 2.44 14.19
C PHE A 34 -3.58 1.54 13.50
N VAL A 35 -3.22 0.40 14.11
CA VAL A 35 -2.37 -0.60 13.45
C VAL A 35 -3.09 -1.23 12.26
N ARG A 36 -4.40 -1.54 12.37
CA ARG A 36 -5.20 -2.04 11.23
C ARG A 36 -5.25 -1.05 10.07
N ALA A 37 -5.47 0.23 10.35
CA ALA A 37 -5.47 1.30 9.34
C ALA A 37 -4.08 1.44 8.69
N ALA A 38 -3.01 1.41 9.49
CA ALA A 38 -1.64 1.44 9.00
C ALA A 38 -1.32 0.24 8.09
N LEU A 39 -1.73 -0.97 8.48
CA LEU A 39 -1.56 -2.18 7.66
C LEU A 39 -2.32 -2.10 6.34
N ALA A 40 -3.54 -1.55 6.34
CA ALA A 40 -4.32 -1.35 5.11
C ALA A 40 -3.61 -0.41 4.14
N ARG A 41 -3.10 0.73 4.63
CA ARG A 41 -2.32 1.68 3.83
C ARG A 41 -1.01 1.06 3.33
N TYR A 42 -0.27 0.40 4.22
CA TYR A 42 0.96 -0.31 3.87
C TYR A 42 0.73 -1.38 2.80
N SER A 43 -0.41 -2.08 2.86
CA SER A 43 -0.78 -3.10 1.87
C SER A 43 -1.08 -2.55 0.49
N GLN A 44 -1.50 -1.28 0.39
CA GLN A 44 -1.69 -0.61 -0.90
C GLN A 44 -0.34 -0.26 -1.53
N ASP A 45 0.61 0.21 -0.70
CA ASP A 45 1.95 0.61 -1.17
C ASP A 45 2.84 -0.60 -1.45
N ARG A 46 2.74 -1.65 -0.63
CA ARG A 46 3.52 -2.89 -0.72
C ARG A 46 2.64 -4.10 -0.41
N PRO A 47 1.83 -4.56 -1.37
CA PRO A 47 1.03 -5.74 -1.17
C PRO A 47 1.88 -7.01 -1.05
N ARG A 48 1.36 -8.01 -0.33
CA ARG A 48 1.98 -9.33 -0.23
C ARG A 48 1.74 -10.10 -1.53
N ARG A 49 2.79 -10.43 -2.26
CA ARG A 49 2.69 -11.33 -3.43
C ARG A 49 2.63 -12.80 -2.99
N ALA A 50 1.74 -13.55 -3.62
CA ALA A 50 1.53 -14.97 -3.39
C ALA A 50 1.19 -15.68 -4.71
N HIS A 51 1.19 -17.01 -4.66
CA HIS A 51 0.72 -17.83 -5.78
C HIS A 51 -0.18 -18.96 -5.30
N ALA A 52 -1.00 -19.48 -6.21
CA ALA A 52 -1.91 -20.59 -5.98
C ALA A 52 -1.92 -21.50 -7.21
N ASP A 53 -1.84 -22.80 -6.99
CA ASP A 53 -1.79 -23.81 -8.04
C ASP A 53 -3.13 -24.52 -8.14
N TYR A 54 -3.65 -24.59 -9.37
CA TYR A 54 -4.90 -25.24 -9.69
C TYR A 54 -4.63 -26.41 -10.63
N ALA A 55 -4.81 -27.63 -10.11
CA ALA A 55 -4.70 -28.84 -10.90
C ALA A 55 -5.89 -28.98 -11.84
N GLY A 56 -5.61 -29.34 -13.10
CA GLY A 56 -6.62 -29.65 -14.10
C GLY A 56 -7.21 -31.04 -13.94
N ASP A 57 -8.49 -31.17 -14.30
CA ASP A 57 -9.24 -32.42 -14.37
C ASP A 57 -9.79 -32.69 -15.79
N GLY A 58 -9.50 -31.82 -16.76
CA GLY A 58 -10.00 -31.88 -18.13
C GLY A 58 -11.42 -31.32 -18.33
N ALA A 59 -12.06 -30.79 -17.29
CA ALA A 59 -13.41 -30.23 -17.35
C ALA A 59 -13.55 -28.84 -16.69
N ALA A 60 -12.79 -28.58 -15.63
CA ALA A 60 -12.84 -27.35 -14.85
C ALA A 60 -12.12 -26.19 -15.57
N TYR A 61 -12.84 -25.08 -15.68
CA TYR A 61 -12.31 -23.79 -16.14
C TYR A 61 -12.58 -22.66 -15.13
N ASP A 62 -13.28 -22.96 -14.03
CA ASP A 62 -13.59 -22.04 -12.93
C ASP A 62 -12.89 -22.53 -11.66
N PHE A 63 -12.02 -21.68 -11.11
CA PHE A 63 -11.21 -21.99 -9.93
C PHE A 63 -11.55 -21.04 -8.79
N THR A 64 -11.69 -21.58 -7.58
CA THR A 64 -11.95 -20.79 -6.37
C THR A 64 -10.75 -19.89 -6.08
N LEU A 65 -11.01 -18.63 -5.76
CA LEU A 65 -9.94 -17.70 -5.40
C LEU A 65 -9.26 -18.11 -4.08
N PRO A 66 -7.98 -17.74 -3.90
CA PRO A 66 -7.21 -18.14 -2.72
C PRO A 66 -7.79 -17.63 -1.41
N ALA A 67 -7.47 -18.31 -0.31
CA ALA A 67 -7.87 -17.86 1.03
C ALA A 67 -7.28 -16.47 1.35
N GLY A 68 -8.11 -15.61 1.96
CA GLY A 68 -7.72 -14.23 2.26
C GLY A 68 -7.84 -13.26 1.08
N TRP A 69 -8.35 -13.72 -0.08
CA TRP A 69 -8.70 -12.84 -1.19
C TRP A 69 -9.69 -11.75 -0.73
N ASP A 70 -9.28 -10.50 -0.90
CA ASP A 70 -10.09 -9.33 -0.66
C ASP A 70 -10.37 -8.64 -1.99
N ARG A 71 -11.65 -8.48 -2.35
CA ARG A 71 -12.05 -7.93 -3.65
C ARG A 71 -11.58 -6.48 -3.86
N ALA A 72 -11.40 -5.70 -2.80
CA ALA A 72 -10.99 -4.30 -2.88
C ALA A 72 -9.46 -4.14 -2.92
N LEU A 73 -8.71 -5.08 -2.33
CA LEU A 73 -7.25 -4.95 -2.14
C LEU A 73 -6.42 -5.97 -2.93
N SER A 74 -7.00 -7.13 -3.27
CA SER A 74 -6.29 -8.21 -3.97
C SER A 74 -6.40 -8.03 -5.47
N VAL A 75 -5.30 -8.25 -6.17
CA VAL A 75 -5.18 -8.08 -7.61
C VAL A 75 -4.50 -9.31 -8.18
N VAL A 76 -5.05 -9.83 -9.27
CA VAL A 76 -4.35 -10.86 -10.06
C VAL A 76 -3.26 -10.18 -10.88
N GLU A 77 -2.01 -10.58 -10.64
CA GLU A 77 -0.85 -10.09 -11.37
C GLU A 77 -0.66 -10.85 -12.69
N ALA A 78 -0.74 -12.19 -12.64
CA ALA A 78 -0.56 -13.03 -13.83
C ALA A 78 -1.18 -14.42 -13.62
N VAL A 79 -1.40 -15.13 -14.74
CA VAL A 79 -1.73 -16.56 -14.73
C VAL A 79 -0.73 -17.27 -15.63
N GLU A 80 0.03 -18.22 -15.08
CA GLU A 80 0.92 -19.11 -15.84
C GLU A 80 0.17 -20.39 -16.17
N TYR A 81 0.08 -20.71 -17.46
CA TYR A 81 -0.50 -21.96 -17.90
C TYR A 81 0.03 -22.37 -19.30
N PRO A 82 0.47 -23.62 -19.47
CA PRO A 82 0.65 -24.63 -18.42
C PRO A 82 1.88 -24.33 -17.55
N HIS A 83 1.74 -24.52 -16.24
CA HIS A 83 2.81 -24.32 -15.27
C HIS A 83 3.90 -25.41 -15.38
N GLY A 84 5.15 -25.05 -15.07
CA GLY A 84 6.26 -26.00 -14.92
C GLY A 84 7.09 -26.20 -16.20
N ARG A 85 6.85 -25.39 -17.23
CA ARG A 85 7.70 -25.34 -18.42
C ARG A 85 9.04 -24.66 -18.11
N ARG A 86 10.08 -25.01 -18.87
CA ARG A 86 11.42 -24.37 -18.77
C ARG A 86 11.34 -22.87 -18.97
N GLU A 87 10.55 -22.43 -19.94
CA GLU A 87 10.19 -21.04 -20.14
C GLU A 87 8.73 -20.87 -19.69
N PRO A 88 8.47 -20.05 -18.65
CA PRO A 88 7.12 -19.80 -18.17
C PRO A 88 6.24 -19.21 -19.27
N VAL A 89 5.02 -19.74 -19.41
CA VAL A 89 4.03 -19.23 -20.37
C VAL A 89 2.92 -18.54 -19.60
N TYR A 90 2.81 -17.22 -19.76
CA TYR A 90 1.76 -16.43 -19.13
C TYR A 90 0.58 -16.22 -20.08
N LEU A 91 -0.62 -16.46 -19.58
CA LEU A 91 -1.86 -16.19 -20.30
C LEU A 91 -2.07 -14.69 -20.45
N GLN A 92 -2.56 -14.28 -21.62
CA GLN A 92 -2.90 -12.88 -21.84
C GLN A 92 -4.16 -12.53 -21.04
N ARG A 93 -4.32 -11.24 -20.72
CA ARG A 93 -5.46 -10.77 -19.91
C ARG A 93 -6.84 -11.09 -20.53
N ARG A 94 -6.91 -11.35 -21.83
CA ARG A 94 -8.13 -11.74 -22.56
C ARG A 94 -8.47 -13.24 -22.46
N ASP A 95 -7.59 -14.05 -21.90
CA ASP A 95 -7.74 -15.50 -21.79
C ASP A 95 -8.22 -15.94 -20.41
N TRP A 96 -8.37 -15.00 -19.48
CA TRP A 96 -8.91 -15.23 -18.14
C TRP A 96 -9.66 -13.99 -17.62
N THR A 97 -10.55 -14.20 -16.65
CA THR A 97 -11.24 -13.14 -15.95
C THR A 97 -11.53 -13.54 -14.51
N LEU A 98 -11.82 -12.56 -13.67
CA LEU A 98 -12.56 -12.81 -12.45
C LEU A 98 -14.05 -12.83 -12.80
N TYR A 99 -14.76 -13.86 -12.33
CA TYR A 99 -16.16 -14.08 -12.63
C TYR A 99 -16.93 -14.41 -11.35
N ALA A 100 -18.02 -13.68 -11.10
CA ALA A 100 -18.94 -13.96 -10.01
C ALA A 100 -20.22 -14.60 -10.59
N PRO A 101 -20.42 -15.93 -10.44
CA PRO A 101 -21.66 -16.58 -10.86
C PRO A 101 -22.82 -16.20 -9.92
N GLY A 102 -23.54 -15.13 -10.26
CA GLY A 102 -24.70 -14.68 -9.51
C GLY A 102 -24.35 -14.30 -8.06
N THR A 103 -24.92 -14.99 -7.08
CA THR A 103 -24.67 -14.77 -5.64
C THR A 103 -23.46 -15.54 -5.10
N SER A 104 -22.73 -16.27 -5.94
CA SER A 104 -21.56 -17.05 -5.52
C SER A 104 -20.32 -16.18 -5.36
N ALA A 105 -19.36 -16.69 -4.58
CA ALA A 105 -18.03 -16.09 -4.49
C ALA A 105 -17.39 -15.96 -5.88
N GLU A 106 -16.61 -14.88 -6.06
CA GLU A 106 -15.84 -14.64 -7.27
C GLU A 106 -14.83 -15.77 -7.50
N LYS A 107 -14.64 -16.14 -8.75
CA LYS A 107 -13.77 -17.22 -9.21
C LYS A 107 -12.81 -16.71 -10.27
N LEU A 108 -11.64 -17.33 -10.36
CA LEU A 108 -10.80 -17.23 -11.54
C LEU A 108 -11.41 -18.10 -12.64
N ARG A 109 -11.80 -17.49 -13.76
CA ARG A 109 -12.31 -18.17 -14.94
C ARG A 109 -11.29 -18.13 -16.06
N LEU A 110 -10.91 -19.28 -16.59
CA LEU A 110 -10.15 -19.39 -17.83
C LEU A 110 -11.14 -19.42 -19.01
N LEU A 111 -10.95 -18.53 -19.99
CA LEU A 111 -11.92 -18.30 -21.06
C LEU A 111 -11.71 -19.19 -22.28
N ARG A 112 -10.46 -19.60 -22.52
CA ARG A 112 -10.05 -20.37 -23.71
C ARG A 112 -9.25 -21.63 -23.36
N HIS A 113 -9.17 -21.95 -22.08
CA HIS A 113 -8.35 -23.04 -21.56
C HIS A 113 -9.13 -23.85 -20.54
N THR A 114 -9.03 -25.16 -20.65
CA THR A 114 -9.52 -26.12 -19.66
C THR A 114 -8.34 -27.03 -19.32
N PRO A 115 -7.64 -26.79 -18.20
CA PRO A 115 -6.48 -27.58 -17.80
C PRO A 115 -6.79 -29.08 -17.78
N GLY A 116 -6.02 -29.86 -18.54
CA GLY A 116 -6.14 -31.31 -18.58
C GLY A 116 -5.63 -31.99 -17.32
N ALA A 117 -5.96 -33.26 -17.15
CA ALA A 117 -5.39 -34.08 -16.06
C ALA A 117 -3.85 -34.09 -16.15
N GLY A 118 -3.19 -33.67 -15.07
CA GLY A 118 -1.72 -33.53 -15.02
C GLY A 118 -1.18 -32.17 -15.47
N GLU A 119 -2.04 -31.26 -15.94
CA GLU A 119 -1.67 -29.86 -16.16
C GLU A 119 -2.05 -29.01 -14.95
N THR A 120 -1.28 -27.94 -14.71
CA THR A 120 -1.52 -27.00 -13.61
C THR A 120 -1.58 -25.58 -14.16
N ALA A 121 -2.58 -24.81 -13.71
CA ALA A 121 -2.60 -23.36 -13.87
C ALA A 121 -2.13 -22.72 -12.57
N ARG A 122 -1.13 -21.83 -12.64
CA ARG A 122 -0.62 -21.08 -11.48
C ARG A 122 -1.10 -19.63 -11.55
N LEU A 123 -1.80 -19.19 -10.51
CA LEU A 123 -2.24 -17.81 -10.33
C LEU A 123 -1.19 -17.07 -9.49
N PHE A 124 -0.72 -15.92 -9.99
CA PHE A 124 0.08 -14.95 -9.24
C PHE A 124 -0.82 -13.78 -8.83
N TYR A 125 -0.82 -13.43 -7.55
CA TYR A 125 -1.73 -12.43 -7.01
C TYR A 125 -1.18 -11.72 -5.79
N THR A 126 -1.79 -10.58 -5.46
CA THR A 126 -1.54 -9.82 -4.24
C THR A 126 -2.58 -10.10 -3.16
N LEU A 127 -2.14 -10.00 -1.91
CA LEU A 127 -2.97 -10.06 -0.71
C LEU A 127 -2.62 -8.91 0.24
N PRO A 128 -3.56 -8.47 1.09
CA PRO A 128 -3.24 -7.52 2.14
C PRO A 128 -2.30 -8.14 3.19
N HIS A 129 -1.48 -7.29 3.80
CA HIS A 129 -0.74 -7.62 5.01
C HIS A 129 -1.68 -7.63 6.23
N MET A 130 -1.38 -8.51 7.18
CA MET A 130 -2.16 -8.68 8.40
C MET A 130 -1.23 -8.90 9.59
N ALA A 131 -1.71 -8.54 10.77
CA ALA A 131 -1.10 -8.89 12.05
C ALA A 131 -2.21 -9.32 13.01
N ASP A 132 -2.05 -10.50 13.60
CA ASP A 132 -2.93 -11.04 14.62
C ASP A 132 -2.19 -11.13 15.96
N ALA A 133 -2.77 -11.80 16.96
CA ALA A 133 -2.17 -11.93 18.28
C ALA A 133 -0.86 -12.77 18.29
N VAL A 134 -0.63 -13.57 17.26
CA VAL A 134 0.45 -14.57 17.20
C VAL A 134 1.52 -14.19 16.18
N SER A 135 1.13 -13.60 15.05
CA SER A 135 2.01 -13.42 13.90
C SER A 135 1.66 -12.17 13.07
N SER A 136 2.58 -11.83 12.17
CA SER A 136 2.39 -10.82 11.13
C SER A 136 2.95 -11.31 9.82
N THR A 137 2.33 -10.87 8.73
CA THR A 137 2.80 -11.12 7.36
C THR A 137 3.70 -10.00 6.84
N VAL A 138 3.94 -8.95 7.63
CA VAL A 138 4.80 -7.82 7.25
C VAL A 138 6.27 -8.28 7.24
N PRO A 139 7.07 -7.95 6.21
CA PRO A 139 8.49 -8.26 6.19
C PRO A 139 9.22 -7.57 7.35
N ALA A 140 10.20 -8.25 7.96
CA ALA A 140 10.94 -7.74 9.12
C ALA A 140 11.56 -6.34 8.90
N ASN A 141 12.04 -6.07 7.68
CA ASN A 141 12.62 -4.77 7.31
C ASN A 141 11.59 -3.63 7.31
N ASP A 142 10.31 -3.94 7.19
CA ASP A 142 9.22 -2.98 7.03
C ASP A 142 8.37 -2.85 8.30
N GLU A 143 8.63 -3.64 9.33
CA GLU A 143 7.89 -3.59 10.60
C GLU A 143 7.93 -2.19 11.23
N ARG A 144 9.08 -1.52 11.17
CA ARG A 144 9.23 -0.15 11.68
C ARG A 144 8.40 0.86 10.90
N ALA A 145 8.26 0.66 9.59
CA ALA A 145 7.48 1.53 8.72
C ALA A 145 5.99 1.48 9.08
N VAL A 146 5.46 0.28 9.34
CA VAL A 146 4.10 0.10 9.84
C VAL A 146 3.90 0.77 11.21
N ALA A 147 4.88 0.66 12.11
CA ALA A 147 4.81 1.33 13.41
C ALA A 147 4.78 2.87 13.29
N TRP A 148 5.53 3.47 12.35
CA TRP A 148 5.46 4.91 12.08
C TRP A 148 4.07 5.32 11.58
N LEU A 149 3.49 4.57 10.64
CA LEU A 149 2.12 4.83 10.17
C LEU A 149 1.10 4.72 11.30
N ALA A 150 1.15 3.66 12.10
CA ALA A 150 0.22 3.45 13.20
C ALA A 150 0.30 4.58 14.24
N ALA A 151 1.52 5.04 14.55
CA ALA A 151 1.74 6.17 15.43
C ALA A 151 1.21 7.49 14.81
N ALA A 152 1.38 7.69 13.49
CA ALA A 152 0.85 8.86 12.80
C ALA A 152 -0.69 8.91 12.83
N GLU A 153 -1.36 7.79 12.55
CA GLU A 153 -2.82 7.68 12.66
C GLU A 153 -3.30 8.00 14.08
N GLY A 154 -2.62 7.46 15.09
CA GLY A 154 -2.88 7.81 16.48
C GLY A 154 -2.75 9.31 16.74
N CYS A 155 -1.66 9.95 16.30
CA CYS A 155 -1.49 11.39 16.43
C CYS A 155 -2.59 12.19 15.73
N HIS A 156 -3.06 11.79 14.55
CA HIS A 156 -4.15 12.48 13.84
C HIS A 156 -5.46 12.43 14.64
N VAL A 157 -5.81 11.26 15.19
CA VAL A 157 -7.02 11.12 16.02
C VAL A 157 -6.93 11.95 17.29
N LEU A 158 -5.76 11.95 17.94
CA LEU A 158 -5.51 12.75 19.14
C LEU A 158 -5.58 14.25 18.85
N ALA A 159 -4.98 14.70 17.75
CA ALA A 159 -5.06 16.10 17.31
C ALA A 159 -6.51 16.55 17.12
N ARG A 160 -7.35 15.71 16.49
CA ARG A 160 -8.79 15.99 16.30
C ARG A 160 -9.53 16.07 17.63
N ARG A 161 -9.25 15.17 18.57
CA ARG A 161 -9.86 15.20 19.91
C ARG A 161 -9.55 16.51 20.64
N PHE A 162 -8.29 16.94 20.63
CA PHE A 162 -7.89 18.19 21.26
C PHE A 162 -8.44 19.44 20.58
N ALA A 163 -8.58 19.41 19.25
CA ALA A 163 -9.22 20.48 18.51
C ALA A 163 -10.71 20.62 18.88
N GLN A 164 -11.41 19.51 19.17
CA GLN A 164 -12.81 19.53 19.59
C GLN A 164 -13.00 20.02 21.03
N THR A 165 -12.09 19.69 21.95
CA THR A 165 -12.17 20.14 23.36
C THR A 165 -11.82 21.61 23.55
N ALA A 166 -11.32 22.30 22.52
CA ALA A 166 -10.97 23.72 22.58
C ALA A 166 -12.18 24.69 22.52
N ALA A 167 -13.42 24.19 22.46
CA ALA A 167 -14.63 25.02 22.54
C ALA A 167 -14.81 25.55 23.99
N PRO A 168 -14.60 26.85 24.28
CA PRO A 168 -14.51 27.34 25.66
C PRO A 168 -15.90 27.60 26.24
N THR A 169 -16.19 27.05 27.43
CA THR A 169 -17.28 27.55 28.30
C THR A 169 -16.81 28.66 29.24
N LEU A 170 -15.50 28.77 29.55
CA LEU A 170 -14.91 29.86 30.34
C LEU A 170 -13.47 30.17 29.88
N SER A 171 -13.17 31.47 29.73
CA SER A 171 -12.08 32.04 28.90
C SER A 171 -10.67 32.04 29.52
N ALA A 172 -10.25 31.00 30.24
CA ALA A 172 -8.90 30.95 30.85
C ALA A 172 -8.03 29.73 30.45
N ASP A 173 -8.63 28.62 29.99
CA ASP A 173 -7.92 27.33 29.80
C ASP A 173 -7.82 26.88 28.32
N ALA A 174 -8.33 27.68 27.38
CA ALA A 174 -8.43 27.28 25.96
C ALA A 174 -7.11 27.37 25.17
N VAL A 175 -6.12 28.12 25.66
CA VAL A 175 -4.87 28.42 24.93
C VAL A 175 -3.95 27.20 24.85
N ASP A 176 -3.94 26.34 25.86
CA ASP A 176 -3.07 25.16 25.90
C ASP A 176 -3.58 23.97 25.06
N HIS A 177 -4.83 23.94 24.65
CA HIS A 177 -5.38 22.83 23.85
C HIS A 177 -5.12 23.00 22.35
N GLN A 178 -5.10 24.24 21.85
CA GLN A 178 -4.79 24.53 20.44
C GLN A 178 -3.33 24.23 20.10
N SER A 179 -2.40 24.55 21.01
CA SER A 179 -0.98 24.22 20.85
C SER A 179 -0.77 22.69 20.83
N LYS A 180 -1.48 21.94 21.67
CA LYS A 180 -1.44 20.46 21.69
C LYS A 180 -1.89 19.85 20.36
N ALA A 181 -3.01 20.30 19.80
CA ALA A 181 -3.49 19.80 18.50
C ALA A 181 -2.48 20.04 17.36
N ALA A 182 -1.80 21.19 17.37
CA ALA A 182 -0.77 21.53 16.39
C ALA A 182 0.47 20.63 16.52
N GLU A 183 0.94 20.35 17.74
CA GLU A 183 2.11 19.48 17.98
C GLU A 183 1.85 18.03 17.53
N TYR A 184 0.67 17.47 17.82
CA TYR A 184 0.31 16.12 17.32
C TYR A 184 0.23 16.07 15.80
N THR A 185 -0.32 17.10 15.17
CA THR A 185 -0.37 17.18 13.69
C THR A 185 1.04 17.25 13.10
N LYS A 186 1.96 17.97 13.75
CA LYS A 186 3.36 18.06 13.31
C LYS A 186 4.10 16.73 13.46
N LEU A 187 3.90 16.03 14.58
CA LEU A 187 4.50 14.72 14.84
C LEU A 187 3.95 13.66 13.86
N ALA A 188 2.63 13.64 13.63
CA ALA A 188 2.00 12.76 12.65
C ALA A 188 2.66 12.89 11.27
N ARG A 189 2.81 14.14 10.79
CA ARG A 189 3.44 14.44 9.50
C ARG A 189 4.91 14.00 9.44
N GLU A 190 5.65 14.13 10.53
CA GLU A 190 7.04 13.65 10.58
C GLU A 190 7.12 12.11 10.48
N LEU A 191 6.23 11.40 11.17
CA LEU A 191 6.16 9.95 11.10
C LEU A 191 5.74 9.46 9.71
N GLU A 192 4.76 10.13 9.08
CA GLU A 192 4.39 9.88 7.67
C GLU A 192 5.55 10.12 6.72
N ARG A 193 6.33 11.20 6.91
CA ARG A 193 7.52 11.45 6.10
C ARG A 193 8.54 10.31 6.22
N ARG A 194 8.81 9.83 7.42
CA ARG A 194 9.72 8.68 7.65
C ARG A 194 9.20 7.42 6.97
N TYR A 195 7.89 7.17 7.09
CA TYR A 195 7.25 6.09 6.38
C TYR A 195 7.45 6.20 4.86
N HIS A 196 7.12 7.35 4.26
CA HIS A 196 7.25 7.54 2.83
C HIS A 196 8.70 7.46 2.35
N ALA A 197 9.65 7.98 3.12
CA ALA A 197 11.07 7.85 2.83
C ALA A 197 11.52 6.38 2.81
N HIS A 198 10.99 5.55 3.73
CA HIS A 198 11.27 4.11 3.75
C HIS A 198 10.55 3.36 2.63
N ALA A 199 9.28 3.70 2.38
CA ALA A 199 8.45 3.12 1.33
C ALA A 199 9.09 3.36 -0.04
N ALA A 200 9.58 4.56 -0.31
CA ALA A 200 10.24 4.96 -1.56
C ALA A 200 11.62 4.30 -1.78
N GLN A 201 12.30 3.86 -0.72
CA GLN A 201 13.60 3.20 -0.83
C GLN A 201 13.52 1.72 -1.22
N ALA A 202 12.34 1.10 -1.26
CA ALA A 202 12.27 -0.25 -1.82
C ALA A 202 12.48 -0.23 -3.33
N PRO A 203 13.21 -1.20 -3.87
CA PRO A 203 13.34 -1.38 -5.31
C PRO A 203 11.98 -1.86 -5.85
N GLY A 204 11.16 -0.91 -6.30
CA GLY A 204 9.77 -1.21 -6.66
C GLY A 204 9.06 -0.14 -7.47
N ALA A 205 9.76 0.82 -8.05
CA ALA A 205 9.33 1.61 -9.20
C ALA A 205 10.51 2.50 -9.61
N SER A 206 11.35 2.06 -10.55
CA SER A 206 12.06 3.02 -11.39
C SER A 206 11.03 3.60 -12.34
N GLY A 207 10.14 4.44 -11.82
CA GLY A 207 9.53 5.48 -12.62
C GLY A 207 10.66 6.44 -12.89
N ALA A 208 11.41 6.22 -13.97
CA ALA A 208 12.15 7.32 -14.56
C ALA A 208 11.09 8.40 -14.81
N THR A 209 11.16 9.51 -14.08
CA THR A 209 10.69 10.78 -14.63
C THR A 209 11.60 11.03 -15.82
N LEU A 210 11.21 10.48 -16.97
CA LEU A 210 11.63 10.99 -18.25
C LEU A 210 11.05 12.40 -18.29
N ASP A 211 11.90 13.37 -17.99
CA ASP A 211 11.67 14.74 -18.37
C ASP A 211 11.60 14.76 -19.90
N TRP A 212 10.38 14.86 -20.44
CA TRP A 212 10.16 14.95 -21.87
C TRP A 212 10.56 16.32 -22.44
N ASP A 213 10.99 17.26 -21.59
CA ASP A 213 11.36 18.61 -21.99
C ASP A 213 12.89 18.80 -22.12
N ASP A 214 13.71 17.82 -21.74
CA ASP A 214 15.18 17.93 -21.80
C ASP A 214 15.82 17.39 -23.10
N ALA A 215 15.00 17.09 -24.12
CA ALA A 215 15.50 16.69 -25.43
C ALA A 215 14.76 17.38 -26.59
N LEU A 216 14.50 18.68 -26.50
CA LEU A 216 14.32 19.58 -27.64
C LEU A 216 14.65 21.02 -27.24
N SER A 217 15.80 21.24 -26.60
CA SER A 217 16.47 22.55 -26.61
C SER A 217 17.56 22.51 -27.67
N PRO A 218 17.26 22.80 -28.96
CA PRO A 218 18.28 23.20 -29.90
C PRO A 218 18.71 24.61 -29.48
N GLY A 219 19.53 24.68 -28.43
CA GLY A 219 20.30 25.86 -28.14
C GLY A 219 21.16 26.17 -29.37
N ARG A 220 20.96 27.37 -29.91
CA ARG A 220 21.79 28.04 -30.92
C ARG A 220 21.63 27.56 -32.37
N GLY A 221 21.12 28.49 -33.16
CA GLY A 221 21.52 28.66 -34.55
C GLY A 221 20.49 28.15 -35.54
N ASP A 222 19.43 28.92 -35.78
CA ASP A 222 19.30 29.57 -37.08
C ASP A 222 18.11 30.54 -37.05
N TYR A 223 18.44 31.81 -37.22
CA TYR A 223 17.47 32.88 -37.32
C TYR A 223 16.66 32.70 -38.60
N LEU A 224 15.33 32.57 -38.46
CA LEU A 224 14.37 32.85 -39.53
C LEU A 224 14.45 34.34 -39.88
N THR A 225 15.41 34.71 -40.73
CA THR A 225 15.47 36.02 -41.38
C THR A 225 15.49 35.82 -42.89
N HIS A 226 14.61 36.55 -43.55
CA HIS A 226 14.28 36.41 -44.96
C HIS A 226 15.32 37.19 -45.77
N GLY A 227 16.22 36.47 -46.46
CA GLY A 227 17.21 37.08 -47.36
C GLY A 227 16.71 37.07 -48.81
N GLY A 228 16.25 38.22 -49.29
CA GLY A 228 15.92 38.43 -50.72
C GLY A 228 17.16 38.43 -51.61
N PRO A 229 17.01 38.23 -52.93
CA PRO A 229 18.13 38.09 -53.85
C PRO A 229 18.70 39.46 -54.25
N ALA A 230 20.01 39.63 -54.09
CA ALA A 230 20.76 40.73 -54.69
C ALA A 230 21.73 40.17 -55.76
N GLU A 231 21.39 40.53 -56.99
CA GLU A 231 22.16 40.63 -58.24
C GLU A 231 23.65 40.28 -58.24
N ARG A 232 24.04 39.40 -59.18
CA ARG A 232 25.16 39.59 -60.11
C ARG A 232 24.86 38.94 -61.46
#